data_AF-A0A7Y5X2K0-F1
#
_entry.id   AF-A0A7Y5X2K0-F1
#
_cell.length_a   1.000
_cell.length_b   1.000
_cell.length_c   1.000
_cell.angle_alpha   90.00
_cell.angle_beta   90.00
_cell.angle_gamma   90.00
#
_symmetry.space_group_name_H-M   'P 1'
#
loop_
_entity.id
_entity.type
_entity.pdbx_description
1 polymer ?
#
loop_
_entity_poly.entity_id
_entity_poly.type
_entity_poly.pdbx_seq_one_letter_code
_entity_poly.pdbx_strand_id
1 'polypeptide(L)'
;MILLSLLLFACATFVAWPLIRFAPDALAGEPELFDALEERDRALSALRELEFDHRAGKVLDDDYRTLVRTLRLRAAEALRSVDAHA
;
A
#
# COMPACT_ATOMS: atom_id res chain seq x y z
N MET A 1 -13.39 30.24 -34.96
CA MET A 1 -13.28 28.82 -34.54
C MET A 1 -11.83 28.36 -34.38
N ILE A 2 -10.95 28.59 -35.36
CA ILE A 2 -9.54 28.16 -35.31
C ILE A 2 -8.78 28.80 -34.13
N LEU A 3 -8.94 30.12 -33.91
CA LEU A 3 -8.33 30.82 -32.79
C LEU A 3 -8.76 30.27 -31.42
N LEU A 4 -10.06 29.97 -31.28
CA LEU A 4 -10.62 29.40 -30.05
C LEU A 4 -10.05 28.00 -29.79
N SER A 5 -9.95 27.19 -30.85
CA SER A 5 -9.39 25.84 -30.77
C SER A 5 -7.91 25.85 -30.40
N LEU A 6 -7.13 26.79 -30.95
CA LEU A 6 -5.72 26.99 -30.60
C LEU A 6 -5.54 27.39 -29.14
N LEU A 7 -6.39 28.31 -28.65
CA LEU A 7 -6.35 28.76 -27.26
C LEU A 7 -6.71 27.64 -26.30
N LEU A 8 -7.72 26.82 -26.64
CA LEU A 8 -8.13 25.68 -25.83
C LEU A 8 -7.01 24.63 -25.76
N PHE A 9 -6.35 24.36 -26.88
CA PHE A 9 -5.22 23.45 -26.94
C PHE A 9 -4.02 23.96 -26.13
N ALA A 10 -3.69 25.25 -26.26
CA ALA A 10 -2.62 25.88 -25.48
C ALA A 10 -2.90 25.87 -23.97
N CYS A 11 -4.16 26.09 -23.58
CA CYS A 11 -4.57 25.99 -22.19
C CYS A 11 -4.46 24.54 -21.67
N ALA A 12 -4.94 23.58 -22.44
CA ALA A 12 -4.87 22.16 -22.09
C ALA A 12 -3.41 21.67 -21.96
N THR A 13 -2.53 22.06 -22.88
CA THR A 13 -1.10 21.70 -22.80
C THR A 13 -0.39 22.41 -21.66
N PHE A 14 -0.70 23.68 -21.38
CA PHE A 14 -0.14 24.41 -20.25
C PHE A 14 -0.52 23.78 -18.90
N VAL A 15 -1.73 23.23 -18.77
CA VAL A 15 -2.19 22.53 -17.57
C VAL A 15 -1.66 21.09 -17.50
N ALA A 16 -1.60 20.38 -18.64
CA ALA A 16 -1.10 19.01 -18.69
C ALA A 16 0.44 18.93 -18.51
N TRP A 17 1.18 19.95 -18.95
CA TRP A 17 2.63 20.03 -18.86
C TRP A 17 3.20 19.87 -17.44
N PRO A 18 2.74 20.63 -16.42
CA PRO A 18 3.19 20.43 -15.05
C PRO A 18 2.82 19.03 -14.55
N LEU A 19 1.62 18.52 -14.89
CA LEU A 19 1.17 17.21 -14.43
C LEU A 19 2.12 16.10 -14.91
N ILE A 20 2.56 16.12 -16.18
CA ILE A 20 3.51 15.14 -16.72
C ILE A 20 4.93 15.36 -16.17
N ARG A 21 5.32 16.60 -15.87
CA ARG A 21 6.64 16.90 -15.29
C ARG A 21 6.79 16.52 -13.82
N PHE A 22 5.70 16.55 -13.04
CA PHE A 22 5.70 16.19 -11.62
C PHE A 22 5.21 14.75 -11.36
N ALA A 23 4.62 14.09 -12.35
CA ALA A 23 4.19 12.70 -12.27
C ALA A 23 5.29 11.62 -12.13
N PRO A 24 6.53 11.74 -12.67
CA PRO A 24 7.45 10.60 -12.66
C PRO A 24 7.88 10.19 -11.25
N ASP A 25 7.97 11.13 -10.31
CA ASP A 25 8.33 10.84 -8.92
C ASP A 25 7.11 10.42 -8.08
N ALA A 26 5.93 11.01 -8.35
CA ALA A 26 4.69 10.69 -7.64
C ALA A 26 4.16 9.28 -8.00
N LEU A 27 4.17 8.91 -9.29
CA LEU A 27 3.74 7.59 -9.75
C LEU A 27 4.75 6.47 -9.48
N ALA A 28 6.01 6.80 -9.14
CA ALA A 28 7.00 5.81 -8.74
C ALA A 28 6.80 5.37 -7.27
N GLY A 29 6.44 6.30 -6.38
CA GLY A 29 6.19 5.99 -4.96
C GLY A 29 4.80 5.42 -4.67
N GLU A 30 3.76 5.76 -5.45
CA GLU A 30 2.40 5.25 -5.24
C GLU A 30 2.25 3.71 -5.35
N PRO A 31 2.80 3.01 -6.37
CA PRO A 31 2.67 1.56 -6.46
C PRO A 31 3.44 0.86 -5.33
N GLU A 32 4.63 1.35 -4.95
CA GLU A 32 5.42 0.77 -3.85
C GLU A 32 4.72 0.95 -2.50
N LEU A 33 4.13 2.13 -2.25
CA LEU A 33 3.33 2.39 -1.06
C LEU A 33 2.05 1.55 -1.04
N PHE A 34 1.36 1.40 -2.18
CA PHE A 34 0.17 0.57 -2.29
C PHE A 34 0.47 -0.91 -2.01
N ASP A 35 1.55 -1.44 -2.59
CA ASP A 35 2.02 -2.81 -2.36
C ASP A 35 2.39 -3.02 -0.88
N ALA A 36 3.06 -2.04 -0.26
CA ALA A 36 3.40 -2.08 1.16
C ALA A 36 2.15 -2.08 2.07
N LEU A 37 1.14 -1.27 1.73
CA LEU A 37 -0.14 -1.23 2.44
C LEU A 37 -0.91 -2.56 2.29
N GLU A 38 -0.88 -3.18 1.11
CA GLU A 38 -1.52 -4.47 0.87
C GLU A 38 -0.85 -5.59 1.68
N GLU A 39 0.48 -5.61 1.73
CA GLU A 39 1.24 -6.58 2.53
C GLU A 39 0.96 -6.42 4.03
N ARG A 40 0.86 -5.18 4.52
CA ARG A 40 0.45 -4.89 5.91
C ARG A 40 -0.92 -5.49 6.20
N ASP A 41 -1.90 -5.26 5.33
CA ASP A 41 -3.26 -5.73 5.54
C ASP A 41 -3.35 -7.26 5.48
N ARG A 42 -2.60 -7.91 4.60
CA ARG A 42 -2.47 -9.37 4.57
C ARG A 42 -1.88 -9.91 5.88
N ALA A 43 -0.79 -9.35 6.36
CA ALA A 43 -0.12 -9.79 7.59
C ALA A 43 -1.02 -9.61 8.82
N LEU A 44 -1.75 -8.48 8.91
CA LEU A 44 -2.69 -8.21 10.00
C LEU A 44 -3.93 -9.11 9.93
N SER A 45 -4.44 -9.41 8.73
CA SER A 45 -5.56 -10.34 8.57
C SER A 45 -5.18 -11.74 9.04
N ALA A 46 -4.01 -12.24 8.64
CA ALA A 46 -3.52 -13.55 9.04
C ALA A 46 -3.34 -13.67 10.57
N LEU A 47 -2.89 -12.60 11.24
CA LEU A 47 -2.84 -12.56 12.71
C LEU A 47 -4.23 -12.67 13.34
N ARG A 48 -5.22 -11.94 12.81
CA ARG A 48 -6.59 -11.97 13.33
C ARG A 48 -7.24 -13.34 13.17
N GLU A 49 -7.01 -13.99 12.04
CA GLU A 49 -7.54 -15.33 11.78
C GLU A 49 -6.91 -16.37 12.71
N LEU A 50 -5.59 -16.30 12.93
CA LEU A 50 -4.90 -17.17 13.89
C LEU A 50 -5.40 -16.96 15.33
N GLU A 51 -5.62 -15.72 15.76
CA GLU A 51 -6.22 -15.40 17.07
C GLU A 51 -7.64 -15.92 17.21
N PHE A 52 -8.41 -15.92 16.11
CA PHE A 52 -9.75 -16.49 16.09
C PHE A 52 -9.71 -18.01 16.22
N ASP A 53 -8.86 -18.69 15.45
CA ASP A 53 -8.72 -20.15 15.50
C ASP A 53 -8.18 -20.66 16.84
N HIS A 54 -7.29 -19.91 17.49
CA HIS A 54 -6.87 -20.20 18.86
C HIS A 54 -8.02 -20.09 19.87
N ARG A 55 -8.81 -19.01 19.83
CA ARG A 55 -10.00 -18.86 20.69
C ARG A 55 -11.06 -19.92 20.41
N ALA A 56 -11.17 -20.38 19.18
CA ALA A 56 -12.04 -21.49 18.80
C ALA A 56 -11.52 -22.87 19.26
N GLY A 57 -10.31 -22.94 19.85
CA GLY A 57 -9.68 -24.17 20.32
C GLY A 57 -9.12 -25.06 19.21
N LYS A 58 -8.97 -24.54 17.99
CA LYS A 58 -8.45 -25.30 16.84
C LYS A 58 -6.92 -25.38 16.79
N VAL A 59 -6.23 -24.55 17.56
CA VAL A 59 -4.76 -24.45 17.59
C VAL A 59 -4.27 -24.60 19.03
N LEU A 60 -3.31 -25.50 19.25
CA LEU A 60 -2.66 -25.69 20.56
C LEU A 60 -1.87 -24.43 20.97
N ASP A 61 -1.76 -24.15 22.27
CA ASP A 61 -1.10 -22.94 22.78
C ASP A 61 0.37 -22.81 22.33
N ASP A 62 1.11 -23.93 22.30
CA ASP A 62 2.52 -23.96 21.88
C ASP A 62 2.69 -23.66 20.38
N ASP A 63 1.79 -24.19 19.54
CA ASP A 63 1.77 -23.91 18.10
C ASP A 63 1.35 -22.45 17.83
N TYR A 64 0.35 -21.96 18.57
CA TYR A 64 -0.12 -20.58 18.49
C TYR A 64 1.01 -19.59 18.82
N ARG A 65 1.78 -19.81 19.89
CA ARG A 65 2.92 -18.93 20.25
C ARG A 65 3.98 -18.87 19.16
N THR A 66 4.27 -20.01 18.53
CA THR A 66 5.25 -20.11 17.44
C THR A 66 4.78 -19.36 16.19
N LEU A 67 3.52 -19.56 15.82
CA LEU A 67 2.89 -18.93 14.65
C LEU A 67 2.71 -17.42 14.82
N VAL A 68 2.23 -16.96 15.99
CA VAL A 68 2.07 -15.55 16.32
C VAL A 68 3.40 -14.80 16.26
N ARG A 69 4.49 -15.40 16.77
CA ARG A 69 5.80 -14.74 16.75
C ARG A 69 6.27 -14.46 15.31
N THR A 70 6.11 -15.43 14.42
CA THR A 70 6.49 -15.30 13.01
C THR A 70 5.63 -14.27 12.29
N LEU A 71 4.31 -14.31 12.50
CA LEU A 71 3.38 -13.37 11.88
C LEU A 71 3.57 -11.94 12.40
N ARG A 72 3.90 -11.75 13.68
CA ARG A 72 4.23 -10.43 14.23
C ARG A 72 5.50 -9.83 13.63
N LEU A 73 6.51 -10.65 13.35
CA LEU A 73 7.71 -10.20 12.65
C LEU A 73 7.37 -9.73 11.23
N ARG A 74 6.59 -10.51 10.49
CA ARG A 74 6.12 -10.12 9.14
C ARG A 74 5.28 -8.85 9.16
N ALA A 75 4.36 -8.71 10.12
CA ALA A 75 3.56 -7.50 10.27
C ALA A 75 4.43 -6.27 10.62
N ALA A 76 5.44 -6.44 11.49
CA ALA A 76 6.37 -5.36 11.82
C ALA A 76 7.23 -4.94 10.62
N GLU A 77 7.63 -5.89 9.78
CA GLU A 77 8.39 -5.63 8.55
C GLU A 77 7.52 -4.89 7.51
N ALA A 78 6.27 -5.31 7.32
CA ALA A 78 5.31 -4.63 6.47
C ALA A 78 4.93 -3.22 6.96
N LEU A 79 4.87 -3.00 8.28
CA LEU A 79 4.68 -1.63 8.81
C LEU A 79 5.88 -0.74 8.54
N ARG A 80 7.11 -1.26 8.67
CA ARG A 80 8.33 -0.48 8.37
C ARG A 80 8.44 -0.12 6.90
N SER A 81 8.01 -0.99 5.99
CA SER A 81 7.99 -0.63 4.57
C SER A 81 6.99 0.49 4.33
N VAL A 82 5.79 0.46 4.92
CA VAL A 82 4.83 1.57 4.83
C VAL A 82 5.42 2.88 5.39
N ASP A 83 6.02 2.84 6.58
CA ASP A 83 6.62 4.04 7.21
C ASP A 83 7.80 4.62 6.41
N ALA A 84 8.49 3.80 5.61
CA ALA A 84 9.60 4.25 4.76
C ALA A 84 9.13 4.96 3.48
N HIS A 85 7.87 4.76 3.08
CA HIS A 85 7.27 5.35 1.88
C HIS A 85 6.21 6.44 2.21
N ALA A 86 6.00 6.75 3.49
CA ALA A 86 5.07 7.76 4.00
C ALA A 86 5.77 9.10 4.28
#